data_AF-A0A0A1CZB6-F1
#
_entry.id   AF-A0A0A1CZB6-F1
#
_cell.length_a   1.000
_cell.length_b   1.000
_cell.length_c   1.000
_cell.angle_alpha   90.00
_cell.angle_beta   90.00
_cell.angle_gamma   90.00
#
_symmetry.space_group_name_H-M   'P 1'
#
loop_
_entity.id
_entity.type
_entity.pdbx_description
1 polymer ?
#
loop_
_entity_poly.entity_id
_entity_poly.type
_entity_poly.pdbx_seq_one_letter_code
_entity_poly.pdbx_strand_id
1 'polypeptide(L)'
;MSRNSQEVSHEATVSLESDGAVSVLDRNGEVVGGYLSPWAVDANDATVETSFSLQGNALVQTIKFDETTAFPVFADPQWWQASSALPLVSSREQPETSSKTYLLGME
;
A
#
# COMPACT_ATOMS: atom_id res chain seq x y z
N MET A 1 -7.74 -39.73 3.62
CA MET A 1 -7.21 -38.41 4.06
C MET A 1 -6.40 -37.82 2.94
N SER A 2 -6.81 -36.71 2.34
CA SER A 2 -5.96 -35.93 1.43
C SER A 2 -6.05 -34.48 1.86
N ARG A 3 -4.97 -33.96 2.46
CA ARG A 3 -4.85 -32.53 2.78
C ARG A 3 -4.41 -31.82 1.51
N ASN A 4 -5.34 -31.17 0.84
CA ASN A 4 -5.00 -30.08 -0.08
C ASN A 4 -4.64 -28.87 0.78
N SER A 5 -3.38 -28.76 1.19
CA SER A 5 -2.81 -27.48 1.60
C SER A 5 -2.33 -26.79 0.34
N GLN A 6 -3.19 -25.99 -0.28
CA GLN A 6 -2.69 -24.85 -1.05
C GLN A 6 -2.54 -23.72 -0.05
N GLU A 7 -1.33 -23.56 0.47
CA GLU A 7 -0.96 -22.36 1.20
C GLU A 7 -0.95 -21.23 0.18
N VAL A 8 -1.97 -20.38 0.23
CA VAL A 8 -2.09 -19.25 -0.68
C VAL A 8 -1.25 -18.12 -0.10
N SER A 9 0.06 -18.13 -0.40
CA SER A 9 0.96 -17.02 -0.08
C SER A 9 0.62 -15.81 -0.94
N HIS A 10 -0.29 -14.98 -0.44
CA HIS A 10 -0.64 -13.65 -0.99
C HIS A 10 0.39 -12.61 -0.56
N GLU A 11 1.68 -12.91 -0.73
CA GLU A 11 2.73 -12.14 -0.07
C GLU A 11 3.09 -10.92 -0.92
N ALA A 12 2.34 -9.84 -0.75
CA ALA A 12 2.79 -8.51 -1.13
C ALA A 12 3.93 -8.08 -0.19
N THR A 13 5.00 -7.52 -0.75
CA THR A 13 6.15 -7.02 0.02
C THR A 13 6.08 -5.51 0.14
N VAL A 14 6.48 -4.97 1.29
CA VAL A 14 6.55 -3.52 1.53
C VAL A 14 8.01 -3.08 1.57
N SER A 15 8.35 -2.03 0.83
CA SER A 15 9.69 -1.45 0.76
C SER A 15 9.65 0.01 1.21
N LEU A 16 10.59 0.42 2.07
CA LEU A 16 10.79 1.82 2.44
C LEU A 16 11.82 2.43 1.48
N GLU A 17 11.44 3.50 0.80
CA GLU A 17 12.24 4.17 -0.21
C GLU A 17 13.15 5.25 0.40
N SER A 18 14.16 5.70 -0.36
CA SER A 18 15.16 6.66 0.11
C SER A 18 14.62 8.08 0.32
N ASP A 19 13.51 8.43 -0.33
CA ASP A 19 12.78 9.69 -0.17
C ASP A 19 11.72 9.64 0.96
N GLY A 20 11.67 8.51 1.69
CA GLY A 20 10.71 8.29 2.76
C GLY A 20 9.34 7.80 2.30
N ALA A 21 9.13 7.60 0.99
CA ALA A 21 7.94 6.93 0.47
C ALA A 21 7.97 5.43 0.79
N VAL A 22 6.83 4.76 0.57
CA VAL A 22 6.69 3.32 0.75
C VAL A 22 6.10 2.70 -0.49
N SER A 23 6.77 1.69 -1.03
CA SER A 23 6.29 0.90 -2.18
C SER A 23 5.68 -0.41 -1.70
N VAL A 24 4.57 -0.81 -2.32
CA VAL A 24 3.98 -2.14 -2.19
C VAL A 24 4.22 -2.90 -3.49
N LEU A 25 4.89 -4.03 -3.39
CA LEU A 25 5.29 -4.87 -4.51
C LEU A 25 4.48 -6.17 -4.50
N ASP A 26 4.09 -6.64 -5.69
CA ASP A 26 3.53 -7.98 -5.85
C ASP A 26 4.62 -9.07 -5.78
N ARG A 27 4.21 -10.33 -5.93
CA ARG A 27 5.12 -11.49 -5.91
C ARG A 27 6.17 -11.49 -7.01
N ASN A 28 5.95 -10.74 -8.09
CA ASN A 28 6.86 -10.64 -9.22
C ASN A 28 7.86 -9.46 -9.04
N GLY A 29 7.71 -8.70 -7.95
CA GLY A 29 8.50 -7.50 -7.70
C GLY A 29 7.97 -6.26 -8.44
N GLU A 30 6.74 -6.30 -8.96
CA GLU A 30 6.13 -5.14 -9.61
C GLU A 30 5.46 -4.24 -8.58
N VAL A 31 5.68 -2.92 -8.67
CA VAL A 31 5.04 -1.95 -7.78
C VAL A 31 3.56 -1.83 -8.14
N VAL A 32 2.70 -2.22 -7.21
CA VAL A 32 1.23 -2.20 -7.38
C VAL A 32 0.58 -1.02 -6.66
N GLY A 33 1.32 -0.32 -5.80
CA GLY A 33 0.86 0.87 -5.11
C GLY A 33 1.87 1.31 -4.05
N GLY A 34 1.48 2.27 -3.23
CA GLY A 34 2.36 2.78 -2.19
C GLY A 34 1.81 3.98 -1.45
N TYR A 35 2.58 4.45 -0.47
CA TYR A 35 2.37 5.72 0.20
C TYR A 35 3.43 6.71 -0.26
N LEU A 36 3.02 7.95 -0.53
CA LEU A 36 3.96 9.05 -0.74
C LEU A 36 4.71 9.37 0.56
N SER A 37 5.81 10.11 0.45
CA SER A 37 6.55 10.59 1.63
C SER A 37 5.59 11.23 2.64
N PRO A 38 5.70 10.88 3.94
CA PRO A 38 4.73 11.30 4.91
C PRO A 38 4.92 12.79 5.24
N TRP A 39 3.82 13.46 5.54
CA TRP A 39 3.83 14.86 5.93
C TRP A 39 2.92 15.11 7.11
N ALA A 40 3.24 16.16 7.86
CA ALA A 40 2.37 16.73 8.87
C ALA A 40 2.58 18.24 8.95
N VAL A 41 1.54 18.96 9.34
CA VAL A 41 1.56 20.40 9.63
C VAL A 41 0.87 20.69 10.95
N ASP A 42 1.32 21.72 11.64
CA ASP A 42 0.74 22.18 12.90
C ASP A 42 -0.42 23.19 12.66
N ALA A 43 -1.04 23.67 13.74
CA ALA A 43 -2.16 24.61 13.64
C ALA A 43 -1.81 25.99 13.06
N ASN A 44 -0.51 26.30 12.92
CA ASN A 44 0.02 27.51 12.30
C ASN A 44 0.54 27.25 10.88
N ASP A 45 0.20 26.10 10.28
CA ASP A 45 0.68 25.66 8.97
C ASP A 45 2.21 25.41 8.90
N ALA A 46 2.88 25.22 10.04
CA ALA A 46 4.30 24.88 10.06
C ALA A 46 4.52 23.38 9.83
N THR A 47 5.49 23.02 8.99
CA THR A 47 5.86 21.61 8.75
C THR A 47 6.37 20.96 10.04
N VAL A 48 5.86 19.78 10.36
CA VAL A 48 6.32 18.95 11.49
C VAL A 48 7.08 17.74 10.95
N GLU A 49 8.27 17.48 11.48
CA GLU A 49 9.11 16.37 11.02
C GLU A 49 8.35 15.04 11.15
N THR A 50 8.24 14.33 10.04
CA THR A 50 7.42 13.12 9.93
C THR A 50 8.18 12.05 9.15
N SER A 51 8.10 10.81 9.59
CA SER A 51 8.72 9.66 8.90
C SER A 51 7.88 8.40 8.99
N PHE A 52 8.09 7.49 8.04
CA PHE A 52 7.56 6.14 8.06
C PHE A 52 8.59 5.14 8.61
N SER A 53 8.09 4.09 9.26
CA SER A 53 8.87 2.92 9.66
C SER A 53 8.04 1.65 9.54
N LEU A 54 8.69 0.52 9.27
CA LEU A 54 8.05 -0.80 9.27
C LEU A 54 8.27 -1.47 10.62
N GLN A 55 7.18 -1.88 11.26
CA GLN A 55 7.20 -2.65 12.51
C GLN A 55 6.43 -3.95 12.30
N GLY A 56 7.16 -5.02 11.99
CA GLY A 56 6.54 -6.29 11.56
C GLY A 56 5.79 -6.11 10.25
N ASN A 57 4.46 -6.26 10.29
CA ASN A 57 3.57 -6.06 9.14
C ASN A 57 2.83 -4.71 9.18
N ALA A 58 3.16 -3.82 10.13
CA ALA A 58 2.55 -2.52 10.26
C ALA A 58 3.44 -1.42 9.68
N LEU A 59 2.84 -0.55 8.87
CA LEU A 59 3.43 0.74 8.50
C LEU A 59 3.08 1.77 9.58
N VAL A 60 4.09 2.34 10.22
CA VAL A 60 3.94 3.30 11.32
C VAL A 60 4.46 4.67 10.88
N GLN A 61 3.58 5.66 10.90
CA GLN A 61 3.94 7.07 10.76
C GLN A 61 4.33 7.63 12.14
N THR A 62 5.51 8.22 12.24
CA THR A 62 5.98 8.92 13.44
C THR A 62 6.04 10.41 13.15
N ILE A 63 5.41 11.21 14.00
CA ILE A 63 5.47 12.68 13.96
C ILE A 63 6.29 13.13 15.16
N LYS A 64 7.37 13.89 14.91
CA LYS A 64 8.22 14.45 15.96
C LYS A 64 7.80 15.90 16.20
N PHE A 65 7.14 16.14 17.33
CA PHE A 65 6.77 17.47 17.79
C PHE A 65 7.58 17.88 19.02
N ASP A 66 7.64 19.17 19.27
CA ASP A 66 8.29 19.77 20.43
C ASP A 66 7.42 20.88 21.05
N GLU A 67 7.99 21.62 21.99
CA GLU A 67 7.34 22.75 22.69
C GLU A 67 6.96 23.94 21.77
N THR A 68 7.47 23.99 20.54
CA THR A 68 7.15 25.02 19.55
C THR A 68 6.01 24.60 18.62
N THR A 69 5.61 23.32 18.64
CA THR A 69 4.56 22.79 17.77
C THR A 69 3.17 23.18 18.29
N ALA A 70 2.37 23.84 17.44
CA ALA A 70 1.00 24.24 17.80
C ALA A 70 -0.02 23.13 17.48
N PHE A 71 -0.80 22.73 18.48
CA PHE A 71 -1.84 21.71 18.30
C PHE A 71 -3.18 22.32 17.84
N PRO A 72 -4.00 21.60 17.04
CA PRO A 72 -3.78 20.23 16.56
C PRO A 72 -2.73 20.13 15.44
N VAL A 73 -2.11 18.95 15.33
CA VAL A 73 -1.26 18.58 14.21
C VAL A 73 -2.08 17.76 13.22
N PHE A 74 -2.04 18.14 11.94
CA PHE A 74 -2.69 17.44 10.82
C PHE A 74 -1.68 16.59 10.07
N ALA A 75 -2.05 15.35 9.77
CA ALA A 75 -1.27 14.43 8.95
C ALA A 75 -2.20 13.71 7.98
N ASP A 76 -1.81 13.62 6.71
CA ASP A 76 -2.59 12.97 5.65
C ASP A 76 -1.70 12.00 4.85
N PRO A 77 -1.64 10.71 5.23
CA PRO A 77 -0.90 9.72 4.47
C PRO A 77 -1.57 9.49 3.11
N GLN A 78 -0.85 9.80 2.03
CA GLN A 78 -1.40 9.70 0.67
C GLN A 78 -1.08 8.34 0.04
N TRP A 79 -2.12 7.53 -0.16
CA TRP A 79 -2.04 6.27 -0.89
C TRP A 79 -2.22 6.48 -2.40
N TRP A 80 -1.42 5.78 -3.19
CA TRP A 80 -1.59 5.64 -4.64
C TRP A 80 -1.58 4.17 -5.02
N GLN A 81 -2.26 3.85 -6.13
CA GLN A 81 -2.30 2.51 -6.70
C GLN A 81 -1.89 2.57 -8.16
N ALA A 82 -1.05 1.63 -8.58
CA ALA A 82 -0.80 1.43 -9.99
C ALA A 82 -2.09 0.91 -10.62
N SER A 83 -2.65 1.64 -11.58
CA SER A 83 -3.68 1.08 -12.44
C SER A 83 -3.02 -0.04 -13.24
N SER A 84 -3.35 -1.30 -12.94
CA SER A 84 -2.92 -2.42 -13.75
C SER A 84 -3.39 -2.16 -15.19
N ALA A 85 -2.46 -1.81 -16.07
CA ALA A 85 -2.69 -2.06 -17.47
C ALA A 85 -2.86 -3.58 -17.55
N LEU A 86 -4.06 -4.04 -17.91
CA LEU A 86 -4.21 -5.42 -18.39
C LEU A 86 -3.04 -5.65 -19.34
N PRO A 87 -2.25 -6.73 -19.20
CA PRO A 87 -1.27 -7.03 -20.21
C PRO A 87 -2.05 -7.01 -21.52
N LEU A 88 -1.68 -6.12 -22.45
CA LEU A 88 -2.13 -6.23 -23.83
C LEU A 88 -1.72 -7.64 -24.21
N VAL A 89 -2.70 -8.56 -24.21
CA VAL A 89 -2.50 -9.92 -24.65
C VAL A 89 -2.04 -9.78 -26.09
N SER A 90 -0.73 -9.87 -26.30
CA SER A 90 -0.16 -9.91 -27.63
C SER A 90 -0.54 -11.28 -28.17
N SER A 91 -1.62 -11.27 -28.95
CA SER A 91 -2.20 -12.35 -29.73
C SER A 91 -1.40 -13.65 -29.75
N ARG A 92 -1.78 -14.61 -28.90
CA ARG A 92 -1.91 -16.02 -29.27
C ARG A 92 -3.04 -16.66 -28.46
N GLU A 93 -4.17 -16.81 -29.16
CA GLU A 93 -5.28 -17.74 -28.92
C GLU A 93 -6.07 -17.60 -27.60
N GLN A 94 -7.15 -16.79 -27.67
CA GLN A 94 -8.32 -16.93 -26.80
C GLN A 94 -9.01 -18.28 -27.03
N PRO A 95 -9.35 -19.02 -25.97
CA PRO A 95 -10.66 -19.64 -25.88
C PRO A 95 -11.59 -18.73 -25.07
N GLU A 96 -12.57 -18.19 -25.77
CA GLU A 96 -13.82 -17.62 -25.26
C GLU A 96 -14.38 -18.48 -24.12
N THR A 97 -14.47 -17.97 -22.88
CA THR A 97 -15.60 -18.21 -21.97
C THR A 97 -15.55 -17.24 -20.79
N SER A 98 -16.53 -16.35 -20.78
CA SER A 98 -16.92 -15.52 -19.63
C SER A 98 -17.58 -16.41 -18.57
N SER A 99 -17.15 -16.31 -17.31
CA SER A 99 -18.01 -16.68 -16.19
C SER A 99 -17.68 -15.86 -14.96
N LYS A 100 -18.67 -15.04 -14.59
CA LYS A 100 -18.68 -14.11 -13.47
C LYS A 100 -19.55 -14.75 -12.38
N THR A 101 -19.00 -15.01 -11.20
CA THR A 101 -19.78 -15.44 -10.04
C THR A 101 -19.48 -14.50 -8.88
N TYR A 102 -20.50 -13.77 -8.43
CA TYR A 102 -20.48 -13.04 -7.16
C TYR A 102 -21.10 -13.93 -6.09
N LEU A 103 -20.45 -14.08 -4.95
CA LEU A 103 -21.11 -14.49 -3.71
C LEU A 103 -20.93 -13.38 -2.69
N LEU A 104 -22.00 -12.63 -2.48
CA LEU A 104 -22.20 -11.73 -1.35
C LEU A 104 -22.89 -12.53 -0.23
N GLY A 105 -22.41 -12.39 1.00
CA GLY A 105 -22.96 -12.96 2.25
C GLY A 105 -21.79 -13.27 3.19
N MET A 106 -21.50 -12.61 4.33
CA MET A 106 -22.36 -12.30 5.49
C MET A 106 -23.39 -13.41 5.69
N GLU A 107 -23.23 -14.37 6.61
CA GLU A 107 -22.60 -14.39 7.95
C GLU A 107 -21.48 -15.42 8.14
#